data_AF-A0A818AEK2-F1
#
_entry.id   AF-A0A818AEK2-F1
#
_cell.length_a   1.000
_cell.length_b   1.000
_cell.length_c   1.000
_cell.angle_alpha   90.00
_cell.angle_beta   90.00
_cell.angle_gamma   90.00
#
_symmetry.space_group_name_H-M   'P 1'
#
loop_
_entity.id
_entity.type
_entity.pdbx_description
1 polymer ?
#
loop_
_entity_poly.entity_id
_entity_poly.type
_entity_poly.pdbx_seq_one_letter_code
_entity_poly.pdbx_strand_id
1 'polypeptide(L)'
;MQNLLLFFFLRSNITNCFYYDAIYHRHQRILLSHPKQNENAKRLLGTIPLQKGTLFNTTHLKSQIDKRESVLRHLYEMVKYIEYLHYVCEFIAVSAEGYGNNPREFRNSLQPLETIVFNMSQVLEGGKGYKAIEQLNQLHAASEKIIERLRRAVTLRELRRIKTVGYVTS
;
A
#
# COMPACT_ATOMS: atom_id res chain seq x y z
N MET A 1 28.03 -28.74 -17.43
CA MET A 1 27.94 -27.29 -17.72
C MET A 1 26.53 -26.78 -18.12
N GLN A 2 25.52 -27.63 -18.35
CA GLN A 2 24.16 -27.18 -18.70
C GLN A 2 23.36 -26.55 -17.53
N ASN A 3 23.67 -26.88 -16.27
CA ASN A 3 22.97 -26.33 -15.10
C ASN A 3 23.34 -24.87 -14.73
N LEU A 4 24.47 -24.37 -15.22
CA LEU A 4 24.92 -22.99 -14.94
C LEU A 4 24.20 -21.97 -15.83
N LEU A 5 23.93 -22.31 -17.10
CA LEU A 5 23.20 -21.46 -18.04
C LEU A 5 21.74 -21.27 -17.62
N LEU A 6 21.08 -22.32 -17.11
CA LEU A 6 19.72 -22.21 -16.58
C LEU A 6 19.66 -21.28 -15.36
N PHE A 7 20.69 -21.33 -14.50
CA PHE A 7 20.80 -20.48 -13.31
C PHE A 7 21.02 -19.01 -13.67
N PHE A 8 21.84 -18.71 -14.69
CA PHE A 8 22.03 -17.35 -15.21
C PHE A 8 20.77 -16.81 -15.91
N PHE A 9 20.05 -17.65 -16.67
CA PHE A 9 18.80 -17.24 -17.32
C PHE A 9 17.66 -16.98 -16.32
N LEU A 10 17.54 -17.81 -15.27
CA LEU A 10 16.57 -17.61 -14.19
C LEU A 10 16.91 -16.38 -13.33
N ARG A 11 18.19 -16.16 -13.04
CA ARG A 11 18.64 -15.02 -12.23
C ARG A 11 18.42 -13.69 -12.97
N SER A 12 18.67 -13.66 -14.28
CA SER A 12 18.44 -12.47 -15.11
C SER A 12 16.95 -12.12 -15.26
N ASN A 13 16.06 -13.12 -15.32
CA ASN A 13 14.61 -12.87 -15.35
C ASN A 13 14.07 -12.32 -14.03
N ILE A 14 14.53 -12.84 -12.88
CA ILE A 14 13.98 -12.47 -11.58
C ILE A 14 14.40 -11.05 -11.17
N THR A 15 15.65 -10.64 -11.44
CA THR A 15 16.08 -9.25 -11.20
C THR A 15 15.34 -8.27 -12.09
N ASN A 16 15.08 -8.65 -13.35
CA ASN A 16 14.29 -7.82 -14.26
C ASN A 16 12.85 -7.63 -13.77
N CYS A 17 12.22 -8.65 -13.17
CA CYS A 17 10.86 -8.52 -12.62
C CYS A 17 10.76 -7.41 -11.56
N PHE A 18 11.62 -7.42 -10.53
CA PHE A 18 11.55 -6.41 -9.46
C PHE A 18 11.87 -5.01 -9.96
N TYR A 19 12.79 -4.86 -10.90
CA TYR A 19 13.07 -3.57 -11.52
C TYR A 19 11.83 -3.00 -12.23
N TYR A 20 11.10 -3.83 -12.98
CA TYR A 20 9.84 -3.42 -13.61
C TYR A 20 8.74 -3.12 -12.59
N ASP A 21 8.64 -3.88 -11.49
CA ASP A 21 7.68 -3.60 -10.41
C ASP A 21 7.97 -2.23 -9.75
N ALA A 22 9.24 -1.90 -9.54
CA ALA A 22 9.65 -0.59 -9.02
C ALA A 22 9.25 0.56 -9.97
N ILE A 23 9.50 0.41 -11.28
CA ILE A 23 9.07 1.37 -12.30
C ILE A 23 7.55 1.51 -12.30
N TYR A 24 6.83 0.39 -12.26
CA TYR A 24 5.37 0.38 -12.24
C TYR A 24 4.82 1.16 -11.05
N HIS A 25 5.30 0.90 -9.82
CA HIS A 25 4.84 1.61 -8.63
C HIS A 25 5.21 3.09 -8.64
N ARG A 26 6.40 3.43 -9.14
CA ARG A 26 6.79 4.83 -9.36
C ARG A 26 5.85 5.52 -10.33
N HIS A 27 5.55 4.88 -11.46
CA HIS A 27 4.64 5.42 -12.46
C HIS A 27 3.23 5.60 -11.90
N GLN A 28 2.71 4.62 -11.16
CA GLN A 28 1.40 4.71 -10.50
C GLN A 28 1.32 5.92 -9.56
N ARG A 29 2.34 6.11 -8.71
CA ARG A 29 2.42 7.24 -7.76
C ARG A 29 2.51 8.61 -8.45
N ILE A 30 3.30 8.73 -9.51
CA ILE A 30 3.57 10.03 -10.16
C ILE A 30 2.43 10.43 -11.10
N LEU A 31 1.86 9.48 -11.85
CA LEU A 31 1.04 9.80 -13.02
C LEU A 31 -0.42 9.33 -12.93
N LEU A 32 -0.73 8.31 -12.11
CA LEU A 32 -2.03 7.62 -12.20
C LEU A 32 -2.85 7.63 -10.89
N SER A 33 -2.26 7.81 -9.70
CA SER A 33 -2.98 7.65 -8.43
C SER A 33 -3.65 8.92 -7.94
N HIS A 34 -2.93 10.01 -7.67
CA HIS A 34 -3.47 11.06 -6.78
C HIS A 34 -4.74 11.77 -7.30
N PRO A 35 -4.78 12.33 -8.53
CA PRO A 35 -5.95 13.08 -8.99
C PRO A 35 -7.14 12.15 -9.24
N LYS A 36 -6.90 11.02 -9.91
CA LYS A 36 -7.95 10.03 -10.23
C LYS A 36 -8.53 9.40 -8.95
N GLN A 37 -7.69 9.05 -7.98
CA GLN A 37 -8.15 8.44 -6.73
C GLN A 37 -8.88 9.44 -5.84
N ASN A 38 -8.51 10.73 -5.85
CA ASN A 38 -9.27 11.77 -5.15
C ASN A 38 -10.67 11.97 -5.76
N GLU A 39 -10.79 11.94 -7.09
CA GLU A 39 -12.10 11.96 -7.74
C GLU A 39 -12.91 10.70 -7.41
N ASN A 40 -12.28 9.53 -7.37
CA ASN A 40 -12.91 8.29 -6.93
C ASN A 40 -13.38 8.36 -5.46
N ALA A 41 -12.62 9.00 -4.57
CA ALA A 41 -13.02 9.25 -3.19
C ALA A 41 -14.26 10.16 -3.09
N LYS A 42 -14.29 11.26 -3.86
CA LYS A 42 -15.47 12.14 -3.97
C LYS A 42 -16.68 11.37 -4.50
N ARG A 43 -16.50 10.57 -5.54
CA ARG A 43 -17.55 9.71 -6.13
C ARG A 43 -18.09 8.74 -5.09
N LEU A 44 -17.21 8.06 -4.35
CA LEU A 44 -17.60 7.13 -3.28
C LEU A 44 -18.44 7.83 -2.21
N LEU A 45 -18.03 9.02 -1.74
CA LEU A 45 -18.84 9.81 -0.82
C LEU A 45 -20.21 10.16 -1.41
N GLY A 46 -20.26 10.50 -2.70
CA GLY A 46 -21.49 10.76 -3.45
C GLY A 46 -22.48 9.59 -3.46
N THR A 47 -22.02 8.35 -3.28
CA THR A 47 -22.89 7.17 -3.18
C THR A 47 -23.60 7.03 -1.83
N ILE A 48 -23.20 7.79 -0.81
CA ILE A 48 -23.83 7.76 0.51
C ILE A 48 -25.07 8.66 0.47
N PRO A 49 -26.29 8.11 0.60
CA PRO A 49 -27.51 8.90 0.54
C PRO A 49 -27.57 9.90 1.69
N LEU A 50 -28.09 11.09 1.41
CA LEU A 50 -28.51 12.01 2.47
C LEU A 50 -29.72 11.42 3.20
N GLN A 51 -29.78 11.60 4.52
CA GLN A 51 -30.95 11.20 5.28
C GLN A 51 -32.12 12.10 4.87
N LYS A 52 -33.00 11.60 4.01
CA LYS A 52 -34.24 12.26 3.63
C LYS A 52 -35.23 12.09 4.79
N GLY A 53 -35.71 13.19 5.36
CA GLY A 53 -36.85 13.12 6.28
C GLY A 53 -36.94 14.15 7.41
N THR A 54 -35.99 15.04 7.59
CA THR A 54 -36.06 16.00 8.72
C THR A 54 -36.20 17.40 8.21
N LEU A 55 -37.26 18.09 8.67
CA LEU A 55 -37.49 19.54 8.66
C LEU A 55 -36.18 20.33 8.50
N PHE A 56 -36.22 21.42 7.74
CA PHE A 56 -35.12 22.40 7.55
C PHE A 56 -34.66 23.02 8.88
N ASN A 57 -34.10 22.20 9.76
CA ASN A 57 -33.45 22.58 10.99
C ASN A 57 -31.97 22.70 10.65
N THR A 58 -31.50 23.95 10.56
CA THR A 58 -30.15 24.34 10.16
C THR A 58 -29.06 23.58 10.93
N THR A 59 -29.32 23.24 12.20
CA THR A 59 -28.41 22.44 13.05
C THR A 59 -28.20 21.01 12.53
N HIS A 60 -29.27 20.36 12.06
CA HIS A 60 -29.19 18.98 11.55
C HIS A 60 -28.49 18.92 10.19
N LEU A 61 -28.75 19.91 9.32
CA LEU A 61 -28.05 20.03 8.04
C LEU A 61 -26.54 20.25 8.25
N LYS A 62 -26.17 21.14 9.19
CA LYS A 62 -24.77 21.38 9.54
C LYS A 62 -24.06 20.11 10.01
N SER A 63 -24.68 19.35 10.92
CA SER A 63 -24.13 18.07 11.40
C SER A 63 -23.90 17.05 10.27
N GLN A 64 -24.82 16.98 9.29
CA GLN A 64 -24.63 16.10 8.13
C GLN A 64 -23.48 16.55 7.23
N ILE A 65 -23.32 17.86 7.02
CA ILE A 65 -22.21 18.44 6.25
C ILE A 65 -20.89 18.13 6.95
N ASP A 66 -20.78 18.42 8.24
CA ASP A 66 -19.56 18.17 9.04
C ASP A 66 -19.16 16.69 8.98
N LYS A 67 -20.13 15.78 9.10
CA LYS A 67 -19.89 14.33 9.00
C LYS A 67 -19.37 13.94 7.61
N ARG A 68 -19.92 14.52 6.54
CA ARG A 68 -19.46 14.23 5.17
C ARG A 68 -18.08 14.81 4.90
N GLU A 69 -17.78 15.99 5.44
CA GLU A 69 -16.43 16.57 5.36
C GLU A 69 -15.40 15.71 6.08
N SER A 70 -15.73 15.23 7.28
CA SER A 70 -14.88 14.29 8.02
C SER A 70 -14.61 13.00 7.23
N VAL A 71 -15.65 12.41 6.63
CA VAL A 71 -15.49 11.22 5.78
C VAL A 71 -14.64 11.52 4.54
N LEU A 72 -14.83 12.68 3.90
CA LEU A 72 -14.03 13.07 2.74
C LEU A 72 -12.55 13.21 3.10
N ARG A 73 -12.26 13.84 4.23
CA ARG A 73 -10.90 14.01 4.75
C ARG A 73 -10.24 12.66 4.99
N HIS A 74 -10.95 11.75 5.65
CA HIS A 74 -10.51 10.36 5.86
C HIS A 74 -10.21 9.65 4.53
N LEU A 75 -11.07 9.79 3.52
CA LEU A 75 -10.84 9.18 2.21
C LEU A 75 -9.59 9.76 1.51
N TYR A 76 -9.33 11.06 1.63
CA TYR A 76 -8.09 11.65 1.11
C TYR A 76 -6.84 11.18 1.86
N GLU A 77 -6.94 10.94 3.17
CA GLU A 77 -5.87 10.30 3.94
C GLU A 77 -5.61 8.88 3.43
N MET A 78 -6.66 8.12 3.10
CA MET A 78 -6.53 6.80 2.48
C MET A 78 -5.85 6.86 1.11
N VAL A 79 -6.15 7.86 0.28
CA VAL A 79 -5.46 8.06 -1.01
C VAL A 79 -3.97 8.30 -0.79
N LYS A 80 -3.60 9.20 0.14
CA LYS A 80 -2.18 9.44 0.50
C LYS A 80 -1.51 8.17 1.03
N TYR A 81 -2.24 7.37 1.80
CA TYR A 81 -1.73 6.12 2.33
C TYR A 81 -1.47 5.07 1.25
N ILE A 82 -2.32 4.98 0.21
CA ILE A 82 -2.06 4.11 -0.95
C ILE A 82 -0.76 4.51 -1.64
N GLU A 83 -0.46 5.80 -1.76
CA GLU A 83 0.81 6.27 -2.33
C GLU A 83 2.02 5.90 -1.47
N TYR A 84 1.86 5.99 -0.15
CA TYR A 84 2.87 5.50 0.78
C TYR A 84 3.11 4.00 0.59
N LEU A 85 2.07 3.20 0.43
CA LEU A 85 2.22 1.76 0.17
C LEU A 85 2.92 1.48 -1.17
N HIS A 86 2.61 2.24 -2.23
CA HIS A 86 3.33 2.16 -3.50
C HIS A 86 4.83 2.47 -3.33
N TYR A 87 5.16 3.48 -2.52
CA TYR A 87 6.56 3.80 -2.20
C TYR A 87 7.26 2.65 -1.44
N VAL A 88 6.57 2.01 -0.49
CA VAL A 88 7.11 0.83 0.21
C VAL A 88 7.36 -0.32 -0.78
N CYS A 89 6.43 -0.57 -1.70
CA CYS A 89 6.60 -1.61 -2.72
C CYS A 89 7.77 -1.30 -3.66
N GLU A 90 7.89 -0.05 -4.14
CA GLU A 90 9.04 0.44 -4.91
C GLU A 90 10.36 0.20 -4.14
N PHE A 91 10.39 0.57 -2.86
CA PHE A 91 11.59 0.41 -2.03
C PHE A 91 11.97 -1.07 -1.86
N ILE A 92 11.00 -1.96 -1.60
CA ILE A 92 11.24 -3.41 -1.47
C ILE A 92 11.80 -3.95 -2.79
N ALA A 93 11.22 -3.55 -3.93
CA ALA A 93 11.63 -3.99 -5.25
C ALA A 93 13.06 -3.52 -5.61
N VAL A 94 13.40 -2.26 -5.36
CA VAL A 94 14.77 -1.73 -5.53
C VAL A 94 15.75 -2.41 -4.57
N SER A 95 15.34 -2.64 -3.33
CA SER A 95 16.18 -3.33 -2.34
C SER A 95 16.45 -4.78 -2.74
N ALA A 96 15.51 -5.46 -3.39
CA ALA A 96 15.68 -6.81 -3.89
C ALA A 96 16.80 -6.90 -4.94
N GLU A 97 16.91 -5.88 -5.81
CA GLU A 97 17.99 -5.77 -6.81
C GLU A 97 19.37 -5.73 -6.14
N GLY A 98 19.52 -4.95 -5.06
CA GLY A 98 20.77 -4.83 -4.30
C GLY A 98 21.14 -6.06 -3.46
N TYR A 99 20.17 -6.95 -3.13
CA TYR A 99 20.39 -8.11 -2.26
C TYR A 99 20.73 -9.42 -2.99
N GLY A 100 20.80 -9.42 -4.33
CA GLY A 100 21.32 -10.55 -5.12
C GLY A 100 20.50 -11.84 -5.00
N ASN A 101 20.83 -12.73 -4.05
CA ASN A 101 20.55 -14.19 -4.12
C ASN A 101 19.29 -14.70 -3.41
N ASN A 102 18.49 -13.84 -2.74
CA ASN A 102 17.27 -14.27 -2.02
C ASN A 102 15.97 -13.64 -2.55
N PRO A 103 15.65 -13.73 -3.85
CA PRO A 103 14.49 -13.06 -4.42
C PRO A 103 13.14 -13.57 -3.89
N ARG A 104 13.08 -14.83 -3.41
CA ARG A 104 11.85 -15.41 -2.84
C ARG A 104 11.39 -14.69 -1.57
N GLU A 105 12.31 -14.25 -0.73
CA GLU A 105 11.99 -13.55 0.52
C GLU A 105 11.39 -12.16 0.24
N PHE A 106 11.92 -11.47 -0.77
CA PHE A 106 11.39 -10.18 -1.24
C PHE A 106 10.03 -10.35 -1.90
N ARG A 107 9.85 -11.36 -2.77
CA ARG A 107 8.56 -11.65 -3.40
C ARG A 107 7.46 -11.92 -2.38
N ASN A 108 7.75 -12.75 -1.37
CA ASN A 108 6.81 -13.05 -0.29
C ASN A 108 6.44 -11.82 0.54
N SER A 109 7.34 -10.84 0.63
CA SER A 109 7.10 -9.58 1.35
C SER A 109 6.34 -8.56 0.51
N LEU A 110 6.59 -8.53 -0.79
CA LEU A 110 6.02 -7.58 -1.76
C LEU A 110 4.57 -7.95 -2.12
N GLN A 111 4.32 -9.22 -2.49
CA GLN A 111 3.04 -9.68 -3.04
C GLN A 111 1.83 -9.38 -2.13
N PRO A 112 1.88 -9.56 -0.79
CA PRO A 112 0.77 -9.20 0.07
C PRO A 112 0.46 -7.69 0.07
N LEU A 113 1.48 -6.84 0.00
CA LEU A 113 1.31 -5.39 -0.05
C LEU A 113 0.72 -4.94 -1.38
N GLU A 114 1.24 -5.46 -2.50
CA GLU A 114 0.69 -5.19 -3.83
C GLU A 114 -0.79 -5.57 -3.92
N THR A 115 -1.15 -6.71 -3.34
CA THR A 115 -2.54 -7.18 -3.29
C THR A 115 -3.42 -6.21 -2.51
N ILE A 116 -2.95 -5.69 -1.36
CA ILE A 116 -3.71 -4.70 -0.60
C ILE A 116 -3.85 -3.39 -1.38
N VAL A 117 -2.78 -2.91 -1.99
CA VAL A 117 -2.79 -1.67 -2.78
C VAL A 117 -3.78 -1.76 -3.95
N PHE A 118 -3.77 -2.90 -4.65
CA PHE A 118 -4.73 -3.19 -5.70
C PHE A 118 -6.17 -3.17 -5.16
N ASN A 119 -6.44 -3.88 -4.07
CA ASN A 119 -7.78 -3.96 -3.48
C ASN A 119 -8.28 -2.59 -2.98
N MET A 120 -7.42 -1.79 -2.36
CA MET A 120 -7.76 -0.43 -1.92
C MET A 120 -8.15 0.44 -3.12
N SER A 121 -7.39 0.36 -4.21
CA SER A 121 -7.66 1.08 -5.45
C SER A 121 -8.99 0.66 -6.07
N GLN A 122 -9.30 -0.65 -6.09
CA GLN A 122 -10.58 -1.18 -6.56
C GLN A 122 -11.76 -0.72 -5.71
N VAL A 123 -11.60 -0.66 -4.38
CA VAL A 123 -12.67 -0.17 -3.50
C VAL A 123 -12.93 1.32 -3.73
N LEU A 124 -11.90 2.14 -3.96
CA LEU A 124 -12.10 3.55 -4.33
C LEU A 124 -12.78 3.68 -5.70
N GLU A 125 -12.37 2.89 -6.69
CA GLU A 125 -12.89 2.97 -8.07
C GLU A 125 -14.34 2.48 -8.22
N GLY A 126 -14.69 1.36 -7.56
CA GLY A 126 -15.99 0.69 -7.73
C GLY A 126 -16.89 0.64 -6.49
N GLY A 127 -16.35 0.97 -5.31
CA GLY A 127 -17.06 0.86 -4.03
C GLY A 127 -18.28 1.78 -3.93
N LYS A 128 -19.20 1.40 -3.03
CA LYS A 128 -20.44 2.12 -2.74
C LYS A 128 -20.78 2.09 -1.25
N GLY A 129 -21.29 3.22 -0.75
CA GLY A 129 -21.83 3.37 0.59
C GLY A 129 -20.80 3.19 1.72
N TYR A 130 -21.28 3.10 2.95
CA TYR A 130 -20.44 2.91 4.13
C TYR A 130 -19.70 1.56 4.15
N LYS A 131 -20.25 0.53 3.52
CA LYS A 131 -19.61 -0.80 3.43
C LYS A 131 -18.25 -0.72 2.73
N ALA A 132 -18.13 0.07 1.66
CA ALA A 132 -16.85 0.27 0.97
C ALA A 132 -15.83 1.02 1.84
N ILE A 133 -16.28 1.99 2.64
CA ILE A 133 -15.41 2.70 3.60
C ILE A 133 -14.90 1.74 4.68
N GLU A 134 -15.77 0.87 5.19
CA GLU A 134 -15.38 -0.16 6.15
C GLU A 134 -14.36 -1.14 5.55
N GLN A 135 -14.55 -1.55 4.29
CA GLN A 135 -13.56 -2.37 3.57
C GLN A 135 -12.21 -1.66 3.43
N LEU A 136 -12.18 -0.36 3.12
CA LEU A 136 -10.94 0.42 3.12
C LEU A 136 -10.25 0.41 4.48
N ASN A 137 -11.00 0.58 5.56
CA ASN A 137 -10.45 0.55 6.91
C ASN A 137 -9.88 -0.82 7.28
N GLN A 138 -10.56 -1.91 6.87
CA GLN A 138 -10.07 -3.27 7.08
C GLN A 138 -8.77 -3.52 6.31
N LEU A 139 -8.70 -3.08 5.04
CA LEU A 139 -7.48 -3.17 4.22
C LEU A 139 -6.34 -2.35 4.83
N HIS A 140 -6.63 -1.14 5.33
CA HIS A 140 -5.65 -0.29 6.02
C HIS A 140 -5.10 -0.95 7.28
N ALA A 141 -5.97 -1.51 8.11
CA ALA A 141 -5.52 -2.26 9.29
C ALA A 141 -4.69 -3.51 8.92
N ALA A 142 -5.01 -4.15 7.80
CA ALA A 142 -4.24 -5.29 7.31
C ALA A 142 -2.85 -4.88 6.80
N SER A 143 -2.73 -3.76 6.06
CA SER A 143 -1.42 -3.27 5.60
C SER A 143 -0.54 -2.83 6.75
N GLU A 144 -1.10 -2.16 7.77
CA GLU A 144 -0.33 -1.76 8.96
C GLU A 144 0.26 -2.98 9.69
N LYS A 145 -0.49 -4.08 9.80
CA LYS A 145 0.05 -5.32 10.38
C LYS A 145 1.22 -5.89 9.58
N ILE A 146 1.19 -5.75 8.25
CA ILE A 146 2.30 -6.21 7.38
C ILE A 146 3.51 -5.29 7.55
N ILE A 147 3.30 -3.97 7.52
CA ILE A 147 4.35 -2.98 7.75
C ILE A 147 5.02 -3.18 9.11
N GLU A 148 4.24 -3.41 10.16
CA GLU A 148 4.78 -3.66 11.49
C GLU A 148 5.65 -4.93 11.53
N ARG A 149 5.22 -6.01 10.87
CA ARG A 149 6.02 -7.23 10.73
C ARG A 149 7.33 -6.97 9.99
N LEU A 150 7.29 -6.19 8.91
CA LEU A 150 8.49 -5.80 8.16
C LEU A 150 9.44 -4.96 9.02
N ARG A 151 8.93 -3.96 9.76
CA ARG A 151 9.72 -3.15 10.69
C ARG A 151 10.40 -4.02 11.75
N ARG A 152 9.65 -4.94 12.38
CA ARG A 152 10.20 -5.88 13.37
C ARG A 152 11.30 -6.77 12.76
N ALA A 153 11.11 -7.26 11.55
CA ALA A 153 12.12 -8.08 10.86
C ALA A 153 13.41 -7.29 10.59
N VAL A 154 13.31 -6.03 10.19
CA VAL A 154 14.46 -5.13 10.02
C VAL A 154 15.19 -4.92 11.35
N THR A 155 14.48 -4.54 12.42
CA THR A 155 15.08 -4.32 13.74
C THR A 155 15.80 -5.57 14.28
N LEU A 156 15.19 -6.75 14.14
CA LEU A 156 15.82 -8.01 14.55
C LEU A 156 17.12 -8.29 13.78
N ARG A 157 17.17 -7.92 12.49
CA ARG A 157 18.37 -8.10 11.66
C ARG A 157 19.48 -7.14 12.07
N GLU A 158 19.14 -5.89 12.37
CA GLU A 158 20.09 -4.88 12.87
C GLU A 158 20.70 -5.31 14.21
N LEU A 159 19.85 -5.73 15.17
CA LEU A 159 20.30 -6.23 16.47
C LEU A 159 21.24 -7.44 16.35
N ARG A 160 20.94 -8.36 15.43
CA ARG A 160 21.84 -9.51 15.14
C ARG A 160 23.19 -9.04 14.63
N ARG A 161 23.23 -8.11 13.67
CA ARG A 161 24.51 -7.56 13.15
C ARG A 161 25.33 -6.91 14.25
N ILE A 162 24.72 -6.09 15.10
CA ILE A 162 25.40 -5.44 16.23
C ILE A 162 26.01 -6.49 17.16
N LYS A 163 25.25 -7.54 17.50
CA LYS A 163 25.74 -8.63 18.36
C LYS A 163 26.90 -9.39 17.70
N THR A 164 26.83 -9.69 16.40
CA THR A 164 27.91 -10.39 15.69
C THR A 164 29.19 -9.56 15.60
N VAL A 165 29.10 -8.25 15.37
CA VAL A 165 30.28 -7.36 15.33
C VAL A 165 30.92 -7.23 16.72
N GLY A 166 30.12 -7.16 17.79
CA GLY A 166 30.64 -7.09 19.16
C GLY A 166 31.37 -8.35 19.67
N TYR A 167 31.19 -9.51 19.01
CA TYR A 167 31.94 -10.74 19.32
C TYR A 167 33.25 -10.89 18.53
N VAL A 168 33.46 -10.08 17.49
CA VAL A 168 34.69 -10.12 16.67
C VAL A 168 35.75 -9.14 17.20
N THR A 169 35.35 -8.21 18.08
CA THR A 169 36.21 -7.18 18.66
C THR A 169 36.61 -7.44 20.12
N SER A 170 36.38 -8.65 20.65
CA SER A 170 36.78 -9.06 22.00
C SER A 170 37.86 -10.14 21.99
#